data_AF-A0A929Z5G4-F1
#
_entry.id   AF-A0A929Z5G4-F1
#
_cell.length_a   1.000
_cell.length_b   1.000
_cell.length_c   1.000
_cell.angle_alpha   90.00
_cell.angle_beta   90.00
_cell.angle_gamma   90.00
#
_symmetry.space_group_name_H-M   'P 1'
#
loop_
_entity.id
_entity.type
_entity.pdbx_description
1 polymer ?
#
loop_
_entity_poly.entity_id
_entity_poly.type
_entity_poly.pdbx_seq_one_letter_code
_entity_poly.pdbx_strand_id
1 'polypeptide(L)'
;MQRLFLVPLLSLGLLCAGCHEKTPKVSSRRLADESAGRAALARARQQLATQHYDSARATIRTMRRAHPHALTAREDGILLMDSIDLTATRTAIDQLERFPHSPDVPNAHSRRQGSAALPELYRRLRFYERKLQHDHRQRKSHD
;
A
#
# COMPACT_ATOMS: atom_id res chain seq x y z
N MET A 1 -49.62 44.27 20.69
CA MET A 1 -48.87 45.54 20.57
C MET A 1 -47.38 45.19 20.44
N GLN A 2 -46.75 45.66 19.36
CA GLN A 2 -45.30 45.59 19.12
C GLN A 2 -44.52 46.33 20.21
N ARG A 3 -43.39 45.77 20.68
CA ARG A 3 -42.11 46.42 21.04
C ARG A 3 -41.08 45.30 21.30
N LEU A 4 -39.78 45.36 21.05
CA LEU A 4 -38.84 46.14 20.23
C LEU A 4 -37.51 45.34 20.37
N PHE A 5 -36.72 45.28 19.30
CA PHE A 5 -35.39 44.65 19.27
C PHE A 5 -34.44 45.27 20.31
N LEU A 6 -33.54 44.46 20.90
CA LEU A 6 -32.18 44.86 21.27
C LEU A 6 -31.29 43.62 21.48
N VAL A 7 -30.32 43.51 20.57
CA VAL A 7 -29.18 42.60 20.55
C VAL A 7 -28.27 42.86 21.78
N PRO A 8 -27.60 41.82 22.32
CA PRO A 8 -26.15 41.90 22.32
C PRO A 8 -25.51 40.60 21.81
N LEU A 9 -25.10 40.64 20.54
CA LEU A 9 -23.88 40.04 20.03
C LEU A 9 -22.75 40.66 20.84
N LEU A 10 -22.20 39.97 21.82
CA LEU A 10 -20.82 40.18 22.23
C LEU A 10 -20.37 39.02 23.14
N SER A 11 -19.09 38.72 23.05
CA SER A 11 -18.32 37.81 23.91
C SER A 11 -18.59 36.31 23.81
N LEU A 12 -18.14 35.71 22.70
CA LEU A 12 -17.38 34.45 22.79
C LEU A 12 -16.23 34.45 21.76
N GLY A 13 -15.49 35.55 21.74
CA GLY A 13 -14.16 35.62 21.15
C GLY A 13 -13.12 35.53 22.26
N LEU A 14 -12.05 34.79 22.00
CA LEU A 14 -10.88 34.51 22.84
C LEU A 14 -11.10 33.44 23.93
N LEU A 15 -10.73 32.21 23.59
CA LEU A 15 -9.83 31.34 24.38
C LEU A 15 -9.46 30.08 23.57
N CYS A 16 -8.88 30.28 22.39
CA CYS A 16 -8.00 29.27 21.78
C CYS A 16 -6.58 29.83 21.81
N ALA A 17 -6.06 30.01 23.03
CA ALA A 17 -4.63 30.22 23.24
C ALA A 17 -3.92 28.99 22.66
N GLY A 18 -3.09 29.24 21.64
CA GLY A 18 -2.55 28.22 20.77
C GLY A 18 -1.82 27.10 21.50
N CYS A 19 -2.24 25.88 21.23
CA CYS A 19 -1.33 24.75 21.24
C CYS A 19 -0.26 25.07 20.19
N HIS A 20 0.86 25.67 20.63
CA HIS A 20 2.07 25.74 19.82
C HIS A 20 2.64 24.31 19.78
N GLU A 21 1.96 23.43 19.04
CA GLU A 21 2.51 22.13 18.69
C GLU A 21 3.82 22.42 17.97
N LYS A 22 4.92 21.93 18.55
CA LYS A 22 6.22 21.99 17.91
C LYS A 22 6.10 21.15 16.65
N THR A 23 5.76 21.78 15.53
CA THR A 23 5.71 21.08 14.25
C THR A 23 7.09 20.48 14.03
N PRO A 24 7.21 19.16 13.86
CA PRO A 24 8.49 18.56 13.57
C PRO A 24 9.09 19.28 12.36
N LYS A 25 10.33 19.77 12.49
CA LYS A 25 11.01 20.50 11.41
C LYS A 25 11.39 19.51 10.32
N VAL A 26 10.43 19.13 9.49
CA VAL A 26 10.61 18.32 8.30
C VAL A 26 11.28 19.19 7.22
N SER A 27 12.36 18.70 6.61
CA SER A 27 13.04 19.45 5.55
C SER A 27 12.16 19.58 4.31
N SER A 28 12.31 20.68 3.57
CA SER A 28 11.61 20.89 2.29
C SER A 28 11.85 19.74 1.30
N ARG A 29 13.08 19.19 1.29
CA ARG A 29 13.44 18.02 0.51
C ARG A 29 12.63 16.78 0.90
N ARG A 30 12.47 16.51 2.20
CA ARG A 30 11.62 15.40 2.67
C ARG A 30 10.17 15.62 2.25
N LEU A 31 9.62 16.83 2.39
CA LEU A 31 8.25 17.11 1.97
C LEU A 31 8.03 16.89 0.47
N ALA A 32 8.98 17.31 -0.38
CA ALA A 32 8.92 17.09 -1.82
C ALA A 32 8.98 15.59 -2.17
N ASP A 33 9.91 14.86 -1.55
CA ASP A 33 10.05 13.42 -1.73
C ASP A 33 8.79 12.66 -1.27
N GLU A 34 8.19 13.01 -0.12
CA GLU A 34 6.94 12.39 0.35
C GLU A 34 5.78 12.66 -0.60
N SER A 35 5.69 13.87 -1.16
CA SER A 35 4.68 14.21 -2.16
C SER A 35 4.82 13.35 -3.43
N ALA A 36 6.02 13.27 -3.99
CA ALA A 36 6.31 12.46 -5.17
C ALA A 36 6.11 10.95 -4.90
N GLY A 37 6.53 10.49 -3.70
CA GLY A 37 6.31 9.13 -3.24
C GLY A 37 4.83 8.75 -3.17
N ARG A 38 3.98 9.62 -2.62
CA ARG A 38 2.52 9.41 -2.58
C ARG A 38 1.91 9.30 -3.98
N ALA A 39 2.33 10.14 -4.92
CA ALA A 39 1.87 10.08 -6.30
C ALA A 39 2.26 8.74 -6.97
N ALA A 40 3.49 8.28 -6.76
CA ALA A 40 3.94 6.99 -7.28
C ALA A 40 3.19 5.80 -6.65
N LEU A 41 2.89 5.85 -5.35
CA LEU A 41 2.07 4.84 -4.68
C LEU A 41 0.64 4.79 -5.24
N ALA A 42 0.03 5.95 -5.53
CA ALA A 42 -1.29 6.00 -6.16
C ALA A 42 -1.28 5.29 -7.53
N ARG A 43 -0.25 5.55 -8.35
CA ARG A 43 -0.06 4.85 -9.64
C ARG A 43 0.13 3.35 -9.46
N ALA A 44 0.95 2.92 -8.49
CA ALA A 44 1.15 1.50 -8.22
C ALA A 44 -0.14 0.80 -7.77
N ARG A 45 -0.99 1.47 -6.97
CA ARG A 45 -2.32 0.95 -6.59
C ARG A 45 -3.26 0.82 -7.78
N GLN A 46 -3.23 1.78 -8.71
CA GLN A 46 -3.99 1.67 -9.97
C GLN A 46 -3.52 0.48 -10.81
N GLN A 47 -2.20 0.31 -10.96
CA GLN A 47 -1.63 -0.83 -11.68
C GLN A 47 -1.99 -2.18 -11.02
N LEU A 48 -2.01 -2.24 -9.69
CA LEU A 48 -2.48 -3.40 -8.94
C LEU A 48 -3.96 -3.68 -9.22
N ALA A 49 -4.82 -2.66 -9.21
CA ALA A 49 -6.25 -2.80 -9.47
C ALA A 49 -6.54 -3.33 -10.89
N THR A 50 -5.69 -3.00 -11.86
CA THR A 50 -5.77 -3.52 -13.23
C THR A 50 -4.89 -4.75 -13.47
N GLN A 51 -4.45 -5.43 -12.40
CA GLN A 51 -3.65 -6.67 -12.46
C GLN A 51 -2.29 -6.56 -13.18
N HIS A 52 -1.76 -5.36 -13.37
CA HIS A 52 -0.43 -5.12 -13.93
C HIS A 52 0.65 -5.21 -12.83
N TYR A 53 0.83 -6.42 -12.28
CA TYR A 53 1.67 -6.65 -11.10
C TYR A 53 3.13 -6.24 -11.31
N ASP A 54 3.73 -6.55 -12.45
CA ASP A 54 5.13 -6.21 -12.71
C ASP A 54 5.35 -4.71 -12.86
N SER A 55 4.41 -4.02 -13.51
CA SER A 55 4.42 -2.56 -13.58
C SER A 55 4.26 -1.93 -12.19
N ALA A 56 3.37 -2.46 -11.36
CA ALA A 56 3.20 -2.00 -9.98
C ALA A 56 4.49 -2.17 -9.15
N ARG A 57 5.14 -3.34 -9.24
CA ARG A 57 6.44 -3.61 -8.60
C ARG A 57 7.52 -2.65 -9.10
N ALA A 58 7.59 -2.42 -10.41
CA ALA A 58 8.56 -1.51 -11.01
C ALA A 58 8.37 -0.06 -10.54
N THR A 59 7.11 0.41 -10.47
CA THR A 59 6.77 1.74 -9.95
C THR A 59 7.27 1.92 -8.51
N ILE A 60 7.01 0.96 -7.62
CA ILE A 60 7.46 1.04 -6.21
C ILE A 60 8.99 1.00 -6.11
N ARG A 61 9.66 0.11 -6.86
CA ARG A 61 11.14 0.03 -6.87
C ARG A 61 11.76 1.35 -7.34
N THR A 62 11.19 1.95 -8.38
CA THR A 62 11.65 3.23 -8.92
C THR A 62 11.45 4.34 -7.91
N MET A 63 10.27 4.44 -7.30
CA MET A 63 9.97 5.40 -6.23
C MET A 63 10.98 5.32 -5.07
N ARG A 64 11.24 4.10 -4.56
CA ARG A 64 12.16 3.91 -3.42
C ARG A 64 13.60 4.33 -3.73
N ARG A 65 14.01 4.27 -5.00
CA ARG A 65 15.33 4.72 -5.47
C ARG A 65 15.36 6.23 -5.70
N ALA A 66 14.32 6.78 -6.32
CA ALA A 66 14.24 8.19 -6.69
C ALA A 66 14.01 9.13 -5.51
N HIS A 67 13.28 8.68 -4.49
CA HIS A 67 12.86 9.51 -3.34
C HIS A 67 13.36 8.91 -2.02
N PRO A 68 14.68 8.96 -1.74
CA PRO A 68 15.25 8.34 -0.55
C PRO A 68 14.74 8.98 0.76
N HIS A 69 14.27 10.23 0.75
CA HIS A 69 13.78 10.90 1.95
C HIS A 69 12.26 10.75 2.17
N ALA A 70 11.54 10.05 1.29
CA ALA A 70 10.12 9.77 1.45
C ALA A 70 9.90 8.62 2.43
N LEU A 71 10.24 8.81 3.71
CA LEU A 71 10.23 7.76 4.73
C LEU A 71 8.86 7.07 4.81
N THR A 72 7.79 7.85 4.92
CA THR A 72 6.42 7.32 5.01
C THR A 72 6.03 6.62 3.71
N ALA A 73 6.25 7.25 2.55
CA ALA A 73 5.91 6.62 1.28
C ALA A 73 6.73 5.34 1.01
N ARG A 74 7.98 5.26 1.47
CA ARG A 74 8.82 4.08 1.33
C ARG A 74 8.32 2.91 2.17
N GLU A 75 7.85 3.17 3.38
CA GLU A 75 7.22 2.15 4.23
C GLU A 75 5.89 1.67 3.65
N ASP A 76 5.03 2.60 3.22
CA ASP A 76 3.80 2.26 2.52
C ASP A 76 4.08 1.46 1.24
N GLY A 77 5.19 1.75 0.56
CA GLY A 77 5.67 1.01 -0.59
C GLY A 77 6.07 -0.43 -0.27
N ILE A 78 6.62 -0.71 0.91
CA ILE A 78 6.93 -2.08 1.35
C ILE A 78 5.62 -2.86 1.53
N LEU A 79 4.65 -2.29 2.24
CA LEU A 79 3.34 -2.91 2.44
C LEU A 79 2.62 -3.15 1.10
N LEU A 80 2.67 -2.17 0.19
CA LEU A 80 2.06 -2.31 -1.12
C LEU A 80 2.76 -3.37 -1.98
N MET A 81 4.08 -3.52 -1.88
CA MET A 81 4.83 -4.58 -2.57
C MET A 81 4.36 -5.97 -2.15
N ASP A 82 4.21 -6.20 -0.84
CA ASP A 82 3.73 -7.48 -0.32
C ASP A 82 2.26 -7.72 -0.65
N SER A 83 1.45 -6.66 -0.69
CA SER A 83 0.07 -6.74 -1.17
C SER A 83 0.00 -7.14 -2.64
N ILE A 84 0.86 -6.59 -3.49
CA ILE A 84 0.96 -6.96 -4.91
C ILE A 84 1.33 -8.44 -5.04
N ASP A 85 2.35 -8.89 -4.30
CA ASP A 85 2.79 -10.27 -4.38
C ASP A 85 1.73 -11.25 -3.84
N LEU A 86 0.99 -10.86 -2.80
CA LEU A 86 -0.15 -11.63 -2.29
C LEU A 86 -1.24 -11.77 -3.35
N THR A 87 -1.69 -10.66 -3.96
CA THR A 87 -2.73 -10.68 -4.98
C THR A 87 -2.28 -11.46 -6.21
N ALA A 88 -1.04 -11.26 -6.68
CA ALA A 88 -0.49 -12.02 -7.80
C ALA A 88 -0.44 -13.53 -7.51
N THR A 89 -0.12 -13.92 -6.28
CA THR A 89 -0.12 -15.33 -5.87
C THR A 89 -1.53 -15.91 -5.87
N ARG A 90 -2.53 -15.19 -5.36
CA ARG A 90 -3.95 -15.61 -5.42
C ARG A 90 -4.41 -15.81 -6.85
N THR A 91 -4.14 -14.85 -7.73
CA THR A 91 -4.49 -14.96 -9.15
C THR A 91 -3.80 -16.15 -9.84
N ALA A 92 -2.55 -16.46 -9.48
CA ALA A 92 -1.86 -17.64 -10.00
C ALA A 92 -2.50 -18.96 -9.52
N ILE A 93 -2.96 -19.02 -8.26
CA ILE A 93 -3.73 -20.16 -7.74
C ILE A 93 -5.03 -20.32 -8.53
N ASP A 94 -5.81 -19.24 -8.66
CA ASP A 94 -7.10 -19.26 -9.36
C ASP A 94 -6.95 -19.73 -10.82
N GLN A 95 -5.88 -19.29 -11.51
CA GLN A 95 -5.58 -19.71 -12.87
C GLN A 95 -5.25 -21.20 -12.96
N LEU A 96 -4.43 -21.72 -12.05
CA LEU A 96 -4.00 -23.11 -12.05
C LEU A 96 -5.13 -24.07 -11.63
N GLU A 97 -6.00 -23.63 -10.73
CA GLU A 97 -7.20 -24.40 -10.31
C GLU A 97 -8.31 -24.39 -11.37
N ARG A 98 -8.46 -23.31 -12.14
CA ARG A 98 -9.42 -23.24 -13.26
C ARG A 98 -8.98 -24.09 -14.45
N PHE A 99 -7.67 -24.19 -14.69
CA PHE A 99 -7.10 -24.97 -15.78
C PHE A 99 -6.14 -26.03 -15.22
N PRO A 100 -6.65 -27.02 -14.47
CA PRO A 100 -5.84 -28.16 -14.06
C PRO A 100 -5.33 -28.80 -15.34
N HIS A 101 -4.01 -28.99 -15.45
CA HIS A 101 -3.36 -29.41 -16.69
C HIS A 101 -4.16 -30.49 -17.44
N SER A 102 -4.40 -30.26 -18.73
CA SER A 102 -5.01 -31.26 -19.60
C SER A 102 -4.21 -32.57 -19.50
N PRO A 103 -4.87 -33.73 -19.37
CA PRO A 103 -4.18 -35.03 -19.21
C PRO A 103 -3.26 -35.39 -20.38
N ASP A 104 -3.36 -34.69 -21.52
CA ASP A 104 -2.61 -34.98 -22.76
C ASP A 104 -1.18 -34.43 -22.85
N VAL A 105 -0.59 -33.91 -21.76
CA VAL A 105 0.83 -33.51 -21.80
C VAL A 105 1.74 -34.76 -21.71
N PRO A 106 2.53 -35.10 -22.75
CA PRO A 106 3.27 -36.37 -22.82
C PRO A 106 4.48 -36.42 -21.88
N ASN A 107 4.88 -35.29 -21.30
CA ASN A 107 6.14 -35.17 -20.58
C ASN A 107 5.96 -35.24 -19.06
N ALA A 108 6.52 -36.30 -18.45
CA ALA A 108 6.50 -36.54 -17.01
C ALA A 108 7.11 -35.38 -16.20
N HIS A 109 8.09 -34.66 -16.74
CA HIS A 109 8.69 -33.50 -16.07
C HIS A 109 7.72 -32.32 -15.92
N SER A 110 6.97 -32.01 -16.97
CA SER A 110 5.96 -30.94 -16.98
C SER A 110 4.82 -31.24 -16.01
N ARG A 111 4.40 -32.52 -15.95
CA ARG A 111 3.38 -33.00 -14.98
C ARG A 111 3.86 -32.86 -13.54
N ARG A 112 5.13 -33.21 -13.27
CA ARG A 112 5.73 -33.09 -11.93
C ARG A 112 5.86 -31.62 -11.50
N GLN A 113 6.23 -30.74 -12.43
CA GLN A 113 6.30 -29.29 -12.19
C GLN A 113 4.92 -28.69 -11.89
N GLY A 114 3.90 -29.04 -12.67
CA GLY A 114 2.51 -28.64 -12.40
C GLY A 114 1.99 -29.14 -11.05
N SER A 115 2.30 -30.40 -10.69
CA SER A 115 1.89 -30.97 -9.40
C SER A 115 2.57 -30.32 -8.18
N ALA A 116 3.78 -29.78 -8.34
CA ALA A 116 4.50 -29.08 -7.28
C ALA A 116 4.17 -27.58 -7.21
N ALA A 117 3.57 -27.01 -8.26
CA ALA A 117 3.30 -25.58 -8.35
C ALA A 117 2.19 -25.12 -7.38
N LEU A 118 1.06 -25.84 -7.29
CA LEU A 118 -0.03 -25.47 -6.36
C LEU A 118 0.42 -25.45 -4.88
N PRO A 119 1.06 -26.51 -4.34
CA PRO A 119 1.56 -26.48 -2.96
C PRO A 119 2.51 -25.31 -2.68
N GLU A 120 3.36 -24.95 -3.65
CA GLU A 120 4.28 -23.83 -3.51
C GLU A 120 3.55 -22.48 -3.51
N LEU A 121 2.58 -22.28 -4.40
CA LEU A 121 1.76 -21.08 -4.42
C LEU A 121 1.01 -20.89 -3.09
N TYR A 122 0.45 -21.96 -2.52
CA TYR A 122 -0.18 -21.91 -1.21
C TYR A 122 0.80 -21.61 -0.07
N ARG A 123 2.04 -22.10 -0.14
CA ARG A 123 3.11 -21.70 0.82
C ARG A 123 3.41 -20.21 0.72
N ARG A 124 3.56 -19.70 -0.51
CA ARG A 124 3.83 -18.30 -0.79
C ARG A 124 2.68 -17.38 -0.36
N LEU A 125 1.44 -17.81 -0.58
CA LEU A 125 0.23 -17.12 -0.11
C LEU A 125 0.30 -16.90 1.41
N ARG A 126 0.47 -17.98 2.19
CA ARG A 126 0.58 -17.91 3.65
C ARG A 126 1.76 -17.07 4.11
N PHE A 127 2.87 -17.11 3.38
CA PHE A 127 4.02 -16.26 3.69
C PHE A 127 3.67 -14.78 3.62
N TYR A 128 3.08 -14.31 2.51
CA TYR A 128 2.74 -12.90 2.37
C TYR A 128 1.61 -12.45 3.30
N GLU A 129 0.64 -13.30 3.60
CA GLU A 129 -0.40 -12.99 4.58
C GLU A 129 0.20 -12.73 5.97
N ARG A 130 1.10 -13.63 6.43
CA ARG A 130 1.80 -13.45 7.71
C ARG A 130 2.73 -12.25 7.68
N LYS A 131 3.42 -12.02 6.57
CA LYS A 131 4.34 -10.89 6.41
C LYS A 131 3.60 -9.56 6.51
N LEU A 132 2.50 -9.39 5.77
CA LEU A 132 1.67 -8.19 5.86
C LEU A 132 1.12 -7.97 7.27
N GLN A 133 0.63 -9.03 7.92
CA GLN A 133 0.13 -8.93 9.29
C GLN A 133 1.25 -8.52 10.27
N HIS A 134 2.47 -9.02 10.09
CA HIS A 134 3.63 -8.61 10.87
C HIS A 134 3.99 -7.15 10.61
N ASP A 135 4.14 -6.75 9.36
CA ASP A 135 4.57 -5.40 8.98
C ASP A 135 3.54 -4.34 9.38
N HIS A 136 2.23 -4.65 9.30
CA HIS A 136 1.18 -3.76 9.83
C HIS A 136 1.31 -3.52 11.33
N ARG A 137 1.68 -4.55 12.12
CA ARG A 137 1.86 -4.42 13.57
C ARG A 137 3.13 -3.68 13.96
N GLN A 138 4.17 -3.75 13.14
CA GLN A 138 5.47 -3.14 13.41
C GLN A 138 5.61 -1.72 12.85
N ARG A 139 4.55 -1.18 12.23
CA ARG A 139 4.57 0.14 11.60
C ARG A 139 4.82 1.24 12.64
N LYS A 140 5.80 2.08 12.38
CA LYS A 140 6.15 3.24 13.21
C LYS A 140 5.56 4.51 12.61
N SER A 141 5.17 5.46 13.46
CA SER A 141 4.87 6.82 12.99
C SER A 141 6.17 7.57 12.75
N HIS A 142 6.25 8.32 11.65
CA HIS A 142 7.35 9.22 11.33
C HIS A 142 6.88 10.66 11.40
N ASP A 143 6.52 11.10 12.61
CA ASP A 143 6.18 12.50 12.87
C ASP A 143 7.46 13.34 13.05
#